data_AF-A0A7W8JUH6-F1
#
_entry.id   AF-A0A7W8JUH6-F1
#
_cell.length_a   1.000
_cell.length_b   1.000
_cell.length_c   1.000
_cell.angle_alpha   90.00
_cell.angle_beta   90.00
_cell.angle_gamma   90.00
#
_symmetry.space_group_name_H-M   'P 1'
#
loop_
_entity.id
_entity.type
_entity.pdbx_description
1 polymer ?
#
loop_
_entity_poly.entity_id
_entity_poly.type
_entity_poly.pdbx_seq_one_letter_code
_entity_poly.pdbx_strand_id
1 'polypeptide(L)'
;MTHSDLIGKLGQVSRPTVWYGLLAAPLVWFMQLNLGLAFTPLACGGNPWPLYLLNAAAVLVSLSSLGVSLRLKNLQGQPGGVVEHVTHFLGRFGAWHAGVFVLLTLMTAVVGFFIPACRLR
;
A
#
# COMPACT_ATOMS: atom_id res chain seq x y z
N MET A 1 35.38 8.89 6.51
CA MET A 1 34.03 8.31 6.70
C MET A 1 34.22 6.91 7.23
N THR A 2 33.75 6.64 8.44
CA THR A 2 33.98 5.37 9.16
C THR A 2 32.96 4.32 8.71
N HIS A 3 33.43 3.08 8.56
CA HIS A 3 32.65 1.93 8.06
C HIS A 3 31.39 1.64 8.90
N SER A 4 31.38 2.08 10.17
CA SER A 4 30.27 1.94 11.12
C SER A 4 29.05 2.82 10.78
N ASP A 5 29.26 4.01 10.21
CA ASP A 5 28.16 4.89 9.78
C ASP A 5 27.44 4.35 8.55
N LEU A 6 28.16 3.65 7.67
CA LEU A 6 27.58 3.04 6.47
C LEU A 6 26.62 1.89 6.84
N ILE A 7 26.97 1.09 7.86
CA ILE A 7 26.16 -0.03 8.35
C ILE A 7 24.91 0.48 9.09
N GLY A 8 25.03 1.54 9.89
CA GLY A 8 23.87 2.19 10.52
C GLY A 8 22.90 2.78 9.49
N LYS A 9 23.44 3.36 8.40
CA LYS A 9 22.69 3.93 7.28
C LYS A 9 22.04 2.86 6.38
N LEU A 10 22.74 1.79 6.06
CA LEU A 10 22.19 0.61 5.37
C LEU A 10 21.12 -0.08 6.23
N GLY A 11 21.33 -0.12 7.55
CA GLY A 11 20.38 -0.62 8.54
C GLY A 11 19.07 0.16 8.63
N GLN A 12 19.05 1.44 8.24
CA GLN A 12 17.83 2.23 8.13
C GLN A 12 17.05 1.94 6.83
N VAL A 13 17.75 1.71 5.72
CA VAL A 13 17.15 1.35 4.42
C VAL A 13 16.62 -0.09 4.43
N SER A 14 17.24 -0.98 5.21
CA SER A 14 16.77 -2.35 5.41
C SER A 14 15.64 -2.50 6.43
N ARG A 15 15.16 -1.39 7.04
CA ARG A 15 14.06 -1.48 8.00
C ARG A 15 12.82 -2.06 7.33
N PRO A 16 12.20 -3.11 7.89
CA PRO A 16 11.01 -3.73 7.33
C PRO A 16 9.85 -2.73 7.17
N THR A 17 9.87 -1.65 7.96
CA THR A 17 8.94 -0.52 7.89
C THR A 17 8.98 0.22 6.55
N VAL A 18 10.16 0.38 5.93
CA VAL A 18 10.31 1.03 4.62
C VAL A 18 9.69 0.15 3.53
N TRP A 19 10.00 -1.15 3.56
CA TRP A 19 9.44 -2.11 2.62
C TRP A 19 7.93 -2.27 2.77
N TYR A 20 7.41 -2.22 3.99
CA TYR A 20 5.97 -2.22 4.24
C TYR A 20 5.28 -0.98 3.65
N GLY A 21 5.82 0.22 3.86
CA GLY A 21 5.28 1.45 3.27
C GLY A 21 5.33 1.47 1.73
N LEU A 22 6.29 0.75 1.14
CA LEU A 22 6.49 0.70 -0.32
C LEU A 22 5.62 -0.37 -1.00
N LEU A 23 5.57 -1.57 -0.40
CA LEU A 23 5.04 -2.79 -1.04
C LEU A 23 3.68 -3.24 -0.50
N ALA A 24 3.23 -2.80 0.68
CA ALA A 24 1.96 -3.29 1.21
C ALA A 24 0.77 -2.85 0.35
N ALA A 25 0.69 -1.56 -0.03
CA ALA A 25 -0.38 -1.04 -0.87
C ALA A 25 -0.49 -1.74 -2.26
N PRO A 26 0.59 -1.92 -3.06
CA PRO A 26 0.50 -2.62 -4.34
C PRO A 26 0.18 -4.12 -4.20
N LEU A 27 0.73 -4.80 -3.18
CA LEU A 27 0.42 -6.21 -2.92
C LEU A 27 -1.05 -6.40 -2.54
N VAL A 28 -1.58 -5.51 -1.71
CA VAL A 28 -2.98 -5.52 -1.29
C VAL A 28 -3.90 -5.23 -2.46
N TRP A 29 -3.58 -4.25 -3.30
CA TRP A 29 -4.34 -3.99 -4.52
C TRP A 29 -4.35 -5.21 -5.46
N PHE A 30 -3.20 -5.86 -5.66
CA PHE A 30 -3.13 -7.06 -6.47
C PHE A 30 -3.97 -8.21 -5.89
N MET A 31 -3.90 -8.43 -4.57
CA MET A 31 -4.73 -9.43 -3.91
C MET A 31 -6.21 -9.10 -3.97
N GLN A 32 -6.57 -7.82 -3.85
CA GLN A 32 -7.94 -7.33 -3.97
C GLN A 32 -8.53 -7.63 -5.36
N LEU A 33 -7.73 -7.52 -6.44
CA LEU A 33 -8.18 -7.90 -7.78
C LEU A 33 -8.46 -9.41 -7.90
N ASN A 34 -7.53 -10.24 -7.43
CA ASN A 34 -7.65 -11.69 -7.53
C ASN A 34 -8.79 -12.24 -6.67
N LEU A 35 -8.87 -11.79 -5.41
CA LEU A 35 -9.93 -12.19 -4.49
C LEU A 35 -11.27 -11.57 -4.89
N GLY A 36 -11.30 -10.34 -5.41
CA GLY A 36 -12.51 -9.71 -5.93
C GLY A 36 -13.14 -10.54 -7.05
N LEU A 37 -12.34 -11.03 -8.00
CA LEU A 37 -12.80 -11.94 -9.05
C LEU A 37 -13.32 -13.27 -8.48
N ALA A 38 -12.63 -13.85 -7.50
CA ALA A 38 -13.04 -15.11 -6.86
C ALA A 38 -14.34 -14.98 -6.05
N PHE A 39 -14.58 -13.84 -5.41
CA PHE A 39 -15.79 -13.57 -4.64
C PHE A 39 -16.94 -13.00 -5.47
N THR A 40 -16.71 -12.63 -6.73
CA THR A 40 -17.77 -12.17 -7.65
C THR A 40 -18.94 -13.17 -7.77
N PRO A 41 -18.73 -14.50 -7.99
CA PRO A 41 -19.84 -15.45 -8.04
C PRO A 41 -20.60 -15.59 -6.70
N LEU A 42 -19.91 -15.43 -5.56
CA LEU A 42 -20.53 -15.46 -4.22
C LEU A 42 -21.38 -14.20 -3.96
N ALA A 43 -20.89 -13.04 -4.38
CA ALA A 43 -21.65 -11.80 -4.35
C ALA A 43 -22.89 -11.88 -5.25
N CYS A 44 -22.77 -12.52 -6.42
CA CYS A 44 -23.90 -12.80 -7.30
C CYS A 44 -24.90 -13.83 -6.72
N GLY A 45 -24.44 -14.73 -5.84
CA GLY A 45 -25.30 -15.68 -5.12
C GLY A 45 -26.19 -15.04 -4.05
N GLY A 46 -26.15 -13.71 -3.89
CA GLY A 46 -26.99 -12.97 -2.96
C GLY A 46 -26.30 -12.54 -1.66
N ASN A 47 -25.03 -12.89 -1.46
CA ASN A 47 -24.27 -12.45 -0.29
C ASN A 47 -23.06 -11.58 -0.68
N PRO A 48 -23.23 -10.23 -0.75
CA PRO A 48 -22.14 -9.31 -1.07
C PRO A 48 -21.20 -9.02 0.12
N TRP A 49 -21.52 -9.52 1.32
CA TRP A 49 -20.79 -9.19 2.54
C TRP A 49 -19.28 -9.53 2.51
N PRO A 50 -18.85 -10.70 1.97
CA PRO A 50 -17.44 -11.03 1.86
C PRO A 50 -16.67 -10.02 0.98
N LEU A 51 -17.31 -9.49 -0.07
CA LEU A 51 -16.73 -8.50 -0.96
C LEU A 51 -16.49 -7.17 -0.23
N TYR A 52 -17.45 -6.74 0.60
CA TYR A 52 -17.31 -5.53 1.42
C TYR A 52 -16.22 -5.66 2.47
N LEU A 53 -16.14 -6.81 3.16
CA LEU A 53 -15.08 -7.07 4.15
C LEU A 53 -13.68 -7.07 3.51
N LEU A 54 -13.54 -7.69 2.33
CA LEU A 54 -12.29 -7.68 1.57
C LEU A 54 -11.87 -6.25 1.19
N ASN A 55 -12.80 -5.47 0.64
CA ASN A 55 -12.52 -4.08 0.26
C ASN A 55 -12.18 -3.21 1.47
N ALA A 56 -12.89 -3.37 2.59
CA ALA A 56 -12.59 -2.64 3.82
C ALA A 56 -11.19 -2.98 4.36
N ALA A 57 -10.83 -4.27 4.39
CA ALA A 57 -9.49 -4.70 4.79
C ALA A 57 -8.42 -4.15 3.84
N ALA A 58 -8.66 -4.18 2.53
CA ALA A 58 -7.73 -3.66 1.54
C ALA A 58 -7.47 -2.15 1.73
N VAL A 59 -8.53 -1.36 1.94
CA VAL A 59 -8.42 0.08 2.21
C VAL A 59 -7.65 0.34 3.50
N LEU A 60 -7.91 -0.39 4.58
CA LEU A 60 -7.21 -0.20 5.85
C LEU A 60 -5.71 -0.46 5.73
N VAL A 61 -5.30 -1.53 5.03
CA VAL A 61 -3.87 -1.85 4.85
C VAL A 61 -3.19 -0.86 3.90
N SER A 62 -3.88 -0.41 2.85
CA SER A 62 -3.35 0.63 1.96
C SER A 62 -3.19 1.98 2.69
N LEU A 63 -4.14 2.35 3.56
CA LEU A 63 -4.05 3.55 4.40
C LEU A 63 -2.95 3.45 5.46
N SER A 64 -2.78 2.30 6.10
CA SER A 64 -1.68 2.10 7.06
C SER A 64 -0.32 2.20 6.38
N SER A 65 -0.17 1.62 5.18
CA SER A 65 1.02 1.73 4.33
C SER A 65 1.33 3.19 3.98
N LEU A 66 0.32 3.97 3.58
CA LEU A 66 0.46 5.40 3.31
C LEU A 66 0.86 6.17 4.59
N GLY A 67 0.23 5.87 5.72
CA GLY A 67 0.58 6.48 7.02
C GLY A 67 2.04 6.23 7.40
N VAL A 68 2.53 5.00 7.20
CA VAL A 68 3.93 4.64 7.41
C VAL A 68 4.85 5.40 6.46
N SER A 69 4.51 5.47 5.17
CA SER A 69 5.28 6.22 4.16
C SER A 69 5.34 7.73 4.45
N LEU A 70 4.26 8.32 4.95
CA LEU A 70 4.22 9.73 5.37
C LEU A 70 5.05 9.96 6.65
N ARG A 71 5.01 9.03 7.60
CA ARG A 71 5.87 9.09 8.81
C ARG A 71 7.35 8.99 8.45
N LEU A 72 7.69 8.12 7.48
CA LEU A 72 9.05 8.00 6.95
C LEU A 72 9.53 9.30 6.30
N LYS A 73 8.65 9.95 5.54
CA LYS A 73 8.92 11.26 4.93
C LYS A 73 9.14 12.38 5.97
N ASN A 74 8.49 12.29 7.13
CA ASN A 74 8.58 13.27 8.21
C ASN A 74 9.68 12.98 9.26
N LEU A 75 10.46 11.92 9.12
CA LEU A 75 11.63 11.69 9.98
C LEU A 75 12.69 12.76 9.70
N GLN A 76 12.66 13.85 10.48
CA GLN A 76 13.72 14.84 10.53
C GLN A 76 14.91 14.25 11.30
N GLY A 77 15.99 13.95 10.58
CA GLY A 77 17.31 13.71 11.17
C GLY A 77 18.17 12.75 10.34
N GLN A 78 19.16 13.26 9.60
CA GLN A 78 20.53 13.47 10.10
C GLN A 78 21.41 14.02 8.96
N PRO A 79 22.15 15.13 9.15
CA PRO A 79 22.90 15.77 8.08
C PRO A 79 24.07 14.88 7.62
N GLY A 80 24.13 14.59 6.32
CA GLY A 80 25.40 14.27 5.63
C GLY A 80 25.39 13.02 4.76
N GLY A 81 25.32 13.22 3.44
CA GLY A 81 25.80 12.30 2.40
C GLY A 81 24.72 11.62 1.54
N VAL A 82 25.17 10.91 0.48
CA VAL A 82 24.39 10.20 -0.56
C VAL A 82 23.15 9.44 -0.04
N VAL A 83 23.21 8.93 1.18
CA VAL A 83 22.12 8.18 1.84
C VAL A 83 20.89 9.05 2.10
N GLU A 84 21.05 10.35 2.38
CA GLU A 84 19.93 11.27 2.59
C GLU A 84 19.14 11.50 1.30
N HIS A 85 19.84 11.57 0.16
CA HIS A 85 19.18 11.63 -1.14
C HIS A 85 18.35 10.38 -1.41
N VAL A 86 18.88 9.20 -1.08
CA VAL A 86 18.20 7.91 -1.28
C VAL A 86 16.99 7.76 -0.35
N THR A 87 17.12 8.09 0.94
CA THR A 87 15.99 7.99 1.89
C THR A 87 14.89 9.00 1.60
N HIS A 88 15.25 10.23 1.24
CA HIS A 88 14.27 11.26 0.87
C HIS A 88 13.59 10.95 -0.47
N PHE A 89 14.32 10.36 -1.43
CA PHE A 89 13.75 9.87 -2.68
C PHE A 89 12.83 8.66 -2.45
N LEU A 90 13.25 7.67 -1.65
CA LEU A 90 12.40 6.53 -1.26
C LEU A 90 11.17 6.97 -0.46
N GLY A 91 11.28 7.96 0.42
CA GLY A 91 10.15 8.48 1.18
C GLY A 91 9.14 9.22 0.31
N ARG A 92 9.61 10.06 -0.63
CA ARG A 92 8.74 10.77 -1.57
C ARG A 92 8.13 9.84 -2.61
N PHE A 93 8.93 8.92 -3.15
CA PHE A 93 8.48 7.90 -4.08
C PHE A 93 7.51 6.93 -3.40
N GLY A 94 7.83 6.45 -2.20
CA GLY A 94 6.96 5.57 -1.42
C GLY A 94 5.62 6.20 -1.05
N ALA A 95 5.61 7.47 -0.66
CA ALA A 95 4.36 8.18 -0.39
C ALA A 95 3.51 8.39 -1.66
N TRP A 96 4.14 8.75 -2.78
CA TRP A 96 3.43 8.90 -4.05
C TRP A 96 2.90 7.55 -4.57
N HIS A 97 3.74 6.51 -4.52
CA HIS A 97 3.41 5.15 -4.92
C HIS A 97 2.27 4.58 -4.06
N ALA A 98 2.39 4.64 -2.73
CA ALA A 98 1.32 4.22 -1.82
C ALA A 98 0.04 5.02 -2.05
N GLY A 99 0.14 6.33 -2.29
CA GLY A 99 -1.01 7.18 -2.59
C GLY A 99 -1.75 6.76 -3.87
N VAL A 100 -1.02 6.44 -4.94
CA VAL A 100 -1.61 5.93 -6.19
C VAL A 100 -2.32 4.60 -5.96
N PHE A 101 -1.71 3.66 -5.22
CA PHE A 101 -2.34 2.37 -4.95
C PHE A 101 -3.53 2.45 -3.99
N VAL A 102 -3.52 3.36 -3.02
CA VAL A 102 -4.72 3.68 -2.21
C VAL A 102 -5.85 4.16 -3.11
N LEU A 103 -5.57 5.07 -4.04
CA LEU A 103 -6.56 5.57 -5.00
C LEU A 103 -7.09 4.43 -5.88
N LEU A 104 -6.21 3.58 -6.39
CA LEU A 104 -6.62 2.41 -7.20
C LEU A 104 -7.47 1.43 -6.40
N THR A 105 -7.11 1.12 -5.16
CA THR A 105 -7.90 0.29 -4.22
C THR A 105 -9.27 0.87 -3.94
N LEU A 106 -9.38 2.20 -3.82
CA LEU A 106 -10.65 2.89 -3.67
C LEU A 106 -11.47 2.84 -4.96
N MET A 107 -10.86 3.10 -6.12
CA MET A 107 -11.54 3.03 -7.42
C MET A 107 -12.05 1.63 -7.72
N THR A 108 -11.28 0.58 -7.44
CA THR A 108 -11.73 -0.82 -7.62
C THR A 108 -12.82 -1.19 -6.64
N ALA A 109 -12.78 -0.69 -5.39
CA ALA A 109 -13.87 -0.88 -4.43
C ALA A 109 -15.17 -0.20 -4.88
N VAL A 110 -15.08 1.02 -5.43
CA VAL A 110 -16.23 1.74 -6.03
C VAL A 110 -16.78 0.95 -7.21
N VAL A 111 -15.93 0.52 -8.15
CA VAL A 111 -16.38 -0.28 -9.30
C VAL A 111 -17.01 -1.60 -8.83
N GLY A 112 -16.48 -2.28 -7.82
CA GLY A 112 -17.10 -3.47 -7.23
C GLY A 112 -18.43 -3.20 -6.51
N PHE A 113 -18.68 -1.97 -6.06
CA PHE A 113 -19.96 -1.52 -5.50
C PHE A 113 -21.00 -1.19 -6.57
N PHE A 114 -20.57 -0.67 -7.72
CA PHE A 114 -21.43 -0.17 -8.80
C PHE A 114 -21.61 -1.15 -9.96
N ILE A 115 -20.72 -2.13 -10.16
CA ILE A 115 -21.01 -3.25 -11.04
C ILE A 115 -22.19 -3.97 -10.38
N PRO A 116 -23.36 -4.04 -11.03
CA PRO A 116 -24.45 -4.86 -10.57
C PRO A 116 -23.98 -6.32 -10.69
N ALA A 117 -23.30 -6.81 -9.66
CA ALA A 117 -23.20 -8.24 -9.42
C ALA A 117 -24.64 -8.72 -9.37
N CYS A 118 -25.05 -9.44 -10.42
CA CYS A 118 -26.43 -9.76 -10.82
C CYS A 118 -27.10 -8.83 -11.83
N ARG A 119 -26.56 -8.78 -13.05
CA ARG A 119 -27.41 -8.73 -14.25
C ARG A 119 -26.95 -9.72 -15.32
N LEU A 120 -26.76 -10.97 -14.92
CA LEU A 120 -26.75 -12.11 -15.85
C LEU A 120 -27.91 -13.02 -15.41
N ARG A 121 -29.07 -12.65 -15.93
CA ARG A 121 -30.19 -13.56 -16.15
C ARG A 121 -29.84 -14.47 -17.32
#